data_AF-A0A0G0TPV8-F1
#
_entry.id   AF-A0A0G0TPV8-F1
#
_cell.length_a   1.000
_cell.length_b   1.000
_cell.length_c   1.000
_cell.angle_alpha   90.00
_cell.angle_beta   90.00
_cell.angle_gamma   90.00
#
_symmetry.space_group_name_H-M   'P 1'
#
loop_
_entity.id
_entity.type
_entity.pdbx_description
1 polymer ?
#
loop_
_entity_poly.entity_id
_entity_poly.type
_entity_poly.pdbx_seq_one_letter_code
_entity_poly.pdbx_strand_id
1 'polypeptide(L)'
;MNTLIQADIFFFITSIAVAILTILLVIAFIYFIQILINFRAISDILRGGTENAKESIEALSASLAKNPFIKMIFGRKIKNKKKK
;
A
#
# COMPACT_ATOMS: atom_id res chain seq x y z
N MET A 1 47.56 -26.32 18.59
CA MET A 1 47.39 -26.91 17.24
C MET A 1 45.93 -27.25 16.92
N ASN A 2 45.17 -27.85 17.85
CA ASN A 2 43.75 -28.22 17.62
C ASN A 2 42.80 -27.01 17.36
N THR A 3 43.09 -25.86 17.97
CA THR A 3 42.28 -24.63 17.85
C THR A 3 42.42 -23.91 16.51
N LEU A 4 43.57 -24.05 15.83
CA LEU A 4 43.79 -23.46 14.51
C LEU A 4 42.94 -24.18 13.46
N ILE A 5 42.93 -25.52 13.48
CA ILE A 5 42.10 -26.33 12.59
C ILE A 5 40.61 -26.06 12.83
N GLN A 6 40.18 -25.88 14.08
CA GLN A 6 38.80 -25.53 14.39
C GLN A 6 38.40 -24.16 13.82
N ALA A 7 39.29 -23.16 13.87
CA ALA A 7 39.03 -21.84 13.31
C ALA A 7 38.89 -21.87 11.79
N ASP A 8 39.75 -22.64 11.10
CA ASP A 8 39.71 -22.78 9.64
C ASP A 8 38.40 -23.43 9.16
N ILE A 9 37.94 -24.47 9.87
CA ILE A 9 36.66 -25.14 9.57
C ILE A 9 35.49 -24.19 9.80
N PHE A 10 35.49 -23.42 10.88
CA PHE A 10 34.45 -22.43 11.15
C PHE A 10 34.39 -21.37 10.04
N PHE A 11 35.55 -20.83 9.65
CA PHE A 11 35.66 -19.82 8.59
C PHE A 11 35.14 -20.35 7.24
N PHE A 12 35.47 -21.60 6.90
CA PHE A 12 34.97 -22.23 5.67
C PHE A 12 33.44 -22.30 5.66
N ILE A 13 32.84 -22.80 6.74
CA ILE A 13 31.38 -22.90 6.86
C ILE A 13 30.73 -21.52 6.83
N THR A 14 31.27 -20.55 7.57
CA THR A 14 30.71 -19.18 7.57
C THR A 14 30.84 -18.52 6.21
N SER A 15 31.94 -18.70 5.47
CA SER A 15 32.09 -18.12 4.13
C SER A 15 31.01 -18.62 3.17
N ILE A 16 30.71 -19.92 3.18
CA ILE A 16 29.65 -20.52 2.36
C ILE A 16 28.28 -19.99 2.82
N ALA A 17 28.04 -19.96 4.13
CA ALA A 17 26.79 -19.44 4.67
C ALA A 17 26.56 -17.97 4.30
N VAL A 18 27.59 -17.13 4.38
CA VAL A 18 27.54 -15.72 3.99
C VAL A 18 27.34 -15.57 2.47
N ALA A 19 27.97 -16.42 1.65
CA ALA A 19 27.74 -16.41 0.21
C ALA A 19 26.27 -16.71 -0.13
N ILE A 20 25.69 -17.76 0.47
CA ILE A 20 24.28 -18.12 0.30
C ILE A 20 23.37 -17.01 0.82
N LEU A 21 23.64 -16.50 2.03
CA LEU A 21 22.89 -15.42 2.64
C LEU A 21 22.88 -14.17 1.74
N THR A 22 24.02 -13.83 1.15
CA THR A 22 24.16 -12.67 0.26
C THR A 22 23.29 -12.83 -0.98
N ILE A 23 23.28 -14.02 -1.60
CA ILE A 23 22.42 -14.31 -2.75
C ILE A 23 20.94 -14.16 -2.37
N LEU A 24 20.53 -14.72 -1.23
CA LEU A 24 19.17 -14.57 -0.72
C LEU A 24 18.81 -13.11 -0.45
N LEU A 25 19.74 -12.33 0.10
CA LEU A 25 19.54 -10.91 0.39
C LEU A 25 19.37 -10.10 -0.90
N VAL A 26 20.16 -10.39 -1.93
CA VAL A 26 20.00 -9.77 -3.26
C VAL A 26 18.62 -10.08 -3.84
N ILE A 27 18.19 -11.34 -3.78
CA ILE A 27 16.85 -11.74 -4.25
C ILE A 27 15.77 -11.01 -3.45
N ALA A 28 15.89 -10.96 -2.12
CA ALA A 28 14.95 -10.25 -1.25
C ALA A 28 14.87 -8.75 -1.60
N PHE A 29 16.01 -8.10 -1.88
CA PHE A 29 16.03 -6.70 -2.31
C PHE A 29 15.33 -6.48 -3.64
N ILE A 30 15.53 -7.36 -4.62
CA ILE A 30 14.84 -7.29 -5.92
C ILE A 30 13.32 -7.31 -5.70
N TYR A 31 12.82 -8.24 -4.88
CA TYR A 31 11.39 -8.30 -4.56
C TYR A 31 10.91 -7.09 -3.77
N PHE A 32 11.70 -6.61 -2.80
CA PHE A 32 11.37 -5.43 -2.02
C PHE A 32 11.15 -4.20 -2.92
N ILE A 33 12.06 -3.96 -3.87
CA ILE A 33 11.96 -2.85 -4.83
C ILE A 33 10.70 -3.00 -5.69
N GLN A 34 10.43 -4.20 -6.21
CA GLN A 34 9.22 -4.45 -7.01
C GLN A 34 7.93 -4.18 -6.21
N ILE A 35 7.90 -4.57 -4.94
CA ILE A 35 6.75 -4.30 -4.05
C ILE A 35 6.55 -2.79 -3.89
N LEU A 36 7.62 -2.01 -3.67
CA LEU A 36 7.50 -0.55 -3.54
C LEU A 36 6.95 0.10 -4.81
N ILE A 37 7.39 -0.34 -5.98
CA ILE A 37 6.92 0.17 -7.28
C ILE A 37 5.42 -0.15 -7.45
N ASN A 38 5.03 -1.41 -7.20
CA ASN A 38 3.64 -1.85 -7.32
C ASN A 38 2.74 -1.14 -6.30
N PHE A 39 3.24 -0.92 -5.08
CA PHE A 39 2.50 -0.20 -4.04
C PHE A 39 2.22 1.24 -4.46
N ARG A 40 3.17 1.92 -5.11
CA ARG A 40 2.94 3.26 -5.67
C ARG A 40 1.82 3.25 -6.72
N ALA A 41 1.87 2.31 -7.68
CA ALA A 41 0.83 2.20 -8.70
C ALA A 41 -0.56 1.93 -8.10
N ILE A 42 -0.64 1.05 -7.09
CA ILE A 42 -1.89 0.77 -6.35
C ILE A 42 -2.38 2.01 -5.62
N SER A 43 -1.48 2.78 -4.99
CA SER A 43 -1.84 4.01 -4.28
C SER A 43 -2.38 5.10 -5.21
N ASP A 44 -1.85 5.20 -6.44
CA ASP A 44 -2.33 6.14 -7.46
C ASP A 44 -3.72 5.75 -7.98
N ILE A 45 -3.95 4.44 -8.22
CA ILE A 45 -5.28 3.92 -8.57
C ILE A 45 -6.29 4.15 -7.44
N LEU A 46 -5.89 3.93 -6.18
CA LEU A 46 -6.74 4.19 -5.02
C LEU A 46 -7.08 5.68 -4.87
N ARG A 47 -6.11 6.58 -5.09
CA ARG A 47 -6.35 8.02 -5.09
C ARG A 47 -7.31 8.45 -6.19
N GLY A 48 -7.07 8.02 -7.43
CA GLY A 48 -7.98 8.31 -8.55
C GLY A 48 -9.38 7.70 -8.33
N GLY A 49 -9.44 6.46 -7.85
CA GLY A 49 -10.68 5.77 -7.55
C GLY A 49 -11.47 6.42 -6.42
N THR A 50 -10.81 6.92 -5.37
CA THR A 50 -11.49 7.64 -4.27
C THR A 50 -11.98 9.02 -4.69
N GLU A 51 -11.27 9.72 -5.57
CA GLU A 51 -11.74 11.00 -6.13
C GLU A 51 -12.98 10.81 -7.01
N ASN A 52 -12.96 9.82 -7.91
CA ASN A 52 -14.12 9.44 -8.74
C ASN A 52 -15.30 8.92 -7.89
N ALA A 53 -15.01 8.14 -6.83
CA ALA A 53 -16.03 7.65 -5.91
C ALA A 53 -16.68 8.79 -5.13
N LYS A 54 -15.89 9.79 -4.70
CA LYS A 54 -16.40 10.98 -4.03
C LYS A 54 -17.34 11.76 -4.95
N GLU A 55 -16.94 12.00 -6.19
CA GLU A 55 -17.78 12.69 -7.18
C GLU A 55 -19.09 11.93 -7.44
N SER A 56 -19.02 10.60 -7.56
CA SER A 56 -20.19 9.73 -7.74
C SER A 56 -21.14 9.77 -6.54
N ILE A 57 -20.60 9.74 -5.31
CA ILE A 57 -21.37 9.85 -4.07
C ILE A 57 -22.00 11.24 -3.93
N GLU A 58 -21.29 12.30 -4.33
CA GLU A 58 -21.80 13.67 -4.31
C GLU A 58 -22.95 13.84 -5.32
N ALA A 59 -22.82 13.28 -6.52
CA ALA A 59 -23.87 13.25 -7.55
C ALA A 59 -25.09 12.42 -7.12
N LEU A 60 -24.89 11.27 -6.48
CA LEU A 60 -25.96 10.46 -5.90
C LEU A 60 -26.65 11.20 -4.76
N SER A 61 -25.88 11.79 -3.84
CA SER A 61 -26.41 12.58 -2.73
C SER A 61 -27.25 13.76 -3.24
N ALA A 62 -26.78 14.46 -4.26
CA ALA A 62 -27.52 15.55 -4.90
C ALA A 62 -28.82 15.04 -5.56
N SER A 63 -28.78 13.89 -6.22
CA SER A 63 -29.96 13.27 -6.85
C SER A 63 -31.00 12.78 -5.83
N LEU A 64 -30.54 12.24 -4.70
CA LEU A 64 -31.40 11.82 -3.57
C LEU A 64 -31.98 13.04 -2.84
N ALA A 65 -31.19 14.09 -2.65
CA ALA A 65 -31.64 15.35 -2.03
C ALA A 65 -32.72 16.08 -2.85
N LYS A 66 -32.75 15.84 -4.16
CA LYS A 66 -33.76 16.40 -5.07
C LYS A 66 -35.12 15.73 -4.91
N ASN A 67 -35.20 14.55 -4.29
CA ASN A 67 -36.44 13.80 -4.13
C ASN A 67 -37.23 14.28 -2.88
N PRO A 68 -38.49 14.76 -3.03
CA PRO A 68 -39.28 15.31 -1.93
C PRO A 68 -39.48 14.36 -0.75
N PHE A 69 -39.59 13.06 -1.03
CA PHE A 69 -39.75 12.01 -0.02
C PHE A 69 -38.53 11.87 0.90
N ILE A 70 -37.31 11.98 0.37
CA ILE A 70 -36.08 11.82 1.17
C ILE A 70 -35.88 13.02 2.07
N LYS A 71 -36.16 14.24 1.61
CA LYS A 71 -36.08 15.46 2.43
C LYS A 71 -37.06 15.44 3.63
N MET A 72 -38.18 14.74 3.48
CA MET A 72 -39.20 14.56 4.52
C MET A 72 -38.80 13.52 5.57
N ILE A 73 -38.12 12.45 5.17
CA ILE A 73 -37.63 11.38 6.07
C ILE A 73 -36.29 11.76 6.75
N PHE A 74 -35.35 12.38 6.01
CA PHE A 74 -34.03 12.81 6.50
C PHE A 74 -34.03 14.27 6.99
N GLY A 75 -35.01 14.62 7.81
CA GLY A 75 -35.19 15.96 8.36
C GLY A 75 -33.88 16.64 8.80
N ARG A 76 -33.48 17.68 8.06
CA ARG A 76 -32.39 18.63 8.36
C ARG A 76 -30.95 18.08 8.35
N LYS A 77 -30.25 18.34 7.23
CA LYS A 77 -29.00 19.14 7.12
C LYS A 77 -28.15 18.66 5.92
N ILE A 78 -28.65 18.86 4.70
CA ILE A 78 -27.76 18.88 3.53
C ILE A 78 -27.35 20.34 3.35
N LYS A 79 -26.31 20.75 4.09
CA LYS A 79 -25.77 22.11 4.03
C LYS A 79 -24.94 22.22 2.75
N ASN A 80 -25.56 22.75 1.69
CA ASN A 80 -24.88 23.12 0.44
C ASN A 80 -23.69 24.04 0.76
N LYS A 81 -22.47 23.49 0.74
CA LYS A 81 -21.26 24.31 0.77
C LYS A 81 -20.96 24.71 -0.67
N LYS A 82 -21.62 25.79 -1.12
CA LYS A 82 -21.27 26.52 -2.35
C LYS A 82 -19.79 26.91 -2.23
N LYS A 83 -18.94 26.37 -3.11
CA LYS A 83 -17.58 26.87 -3.36
C LYS A 83 -17.70 28.33 -3.86
N LYS A 84 -17.03 29.25 -3.15
CA LYS A 84 -16.50 30.49 -3.70
C LYS A 84 -15.01 30.26 -3.87
#